data_AF-A0A356KL85-F1
#
_entry.id   AF-A0A356KL85-F1
#
_cell.length_a   1.000
_cell.length_b   1.000
_cell.length_c   1.000
_cell.angle_alpha   90.00
_cell.angle_beta   90.00
_cell.angle_gamma   90.00
#
_symmetry.space_group_name_H-M   'P 1'
#
loop_
_entity.id
_entity.type
_entity.pdbx_description
1 polymer ?
#
loop_
_entity_poly.entity_id
_entity_poly.type
_entity_poly.pdbx_seq_one_letter_code
_entity_poly.pdbx_strand_id
1 'polypeptide(L)'
;MWAISSAQSLFREGDKDDNGVLDYGTLDQLRRYKLIGEELGSGVYEGYEFYVGVSDGPKGQFSWWALARPVPDGPCAEGRSFFTNQEGVIRYSMARIYLTDIDPSGAANSAWPPVGQ
;
A
#
# COMPACT_ATOMS: atom_id res chain seq x y z
N MET A 1 -5.32 15.96 -1.71
CA MET A 1 -4.35 14.86 -1.76
C MET A 1 -4.94 13.71 -0.95
N TRP A 2 -5.01 12.51 -1.51
CA TRP A 2 -5.76 11.40 -0.93
C TRP A 2 -4.87 10.42 -0.19
N ALA A 3 -5.44 9.68 0.76
CA ALA A 3 -4.80 8.49 1.32
C ALA A 3 -4.71 7.38 0.25
N ILE A 4 -3.76 6.45 0.39
CA ILE A 4 -3.55 5.36 -0.58
C ILE A 4 -4.85 4.59 -0.83
N SER A 5 -5.62 4.24 0.21
CA SER A 5 -6.89 3.52 0.06
C SER A 5 -7.91 4.29 -0.79
N SER A 6 -8.10 5.58 -0.55
CA SER A 6 -8.98 6.43 -1.35
C SER A 6 -8.46 6.64 -2.78
N ALA A 7 -7.14 6.79 -2.93
CA ALA A 7 -6.49 6.91 -4.23
C ALA A 7 -6.71 5.65 -5.08
N GLN A 8 -6.69 4.47 -4.47
CA GLN A 8 -6.99 3.20 -5.16
C GLN A 8 -8.42 3.16 -5.68
N SER A 9 -9.40 3.56 -4.88
CA SER A 9 -10.80 3.64 -5.33
C SER A 9 -10.95 4.59 -6.53
N LEU A 10 -10.31 5.76 -6.48
CA LEU A 10 -10.37 6.76 -7.57
C LEU A 10 -9.62 6.32 -8.83
N PHE A 11 -8.53 5.58 -8.68
CA PHE A 11 -7.78 5.01 -9.79
C PHE A 11 -8.65 4.03 -10.57
N ARG A 12 -9.26 3.11 -9.83
CA ARG A 12 -10.15 2.09 -10.36
C ARG A 12 -11.42 2.66 -10.98
N GLU A 13 -12.15 3.50 -10.26
CA GLU A 13 -13.46 4.03 -10.70
C GLU A 13 -13.35 4.81 -12.01
N GLY A 14 -12.21 5.49 -12.20
CA GLY A 14 -11.99 6.34 -13.35
C GLY A 14 -11.22 5.72 -14.50
N ASP A 15 -10.88 4.42 -14.45
CA ASP A 15 -9.97 3.76 -15.41
C ASP A 15 -8.80 4.69 -15.75
N LYS A 16 -8.04 5.09 -14.72
CA LYS A 16 -7.18 6.29 -14.82
C LYS A 16 -6.07 6.16 -15.85
N ASP A 17 -5.68 4.94 -16.21
CA ASP A 17 -4.72 4.67 -17.26
C ASP A 17 -5.33 4.36 -18.64
N ASP A 18 -6.65 4.48 -18.76
CA ASP A 18 -7.41 4.38 -20.02
C ASP A 18 -7.12 3.06 -20.77
N ASN A 19 -6.99 1.98 -20.01
CA ASN A 19 -6.63 0.67 -20.54
C ASN A 19 -7.88 -0.22 -20.77
N GLY A 20 -9.07 0.25 -20.38
CA GLY A 20 -10.34 -0.44 -20.49
C GLY A 20 -10.62 -1.42 -19.35
N VAL A 21 -9.80 -1.42 -18.30
CA VAL A 21 -9.85 -2.34 -17.17
C VAL A 21 -9.91 -1.55 -15.86
N LEU A 22 -10.89 -1.85 -15.03
CA LEU A 22 -11.00 -1.25 -13.69
C LEU A 22 -10.08 -1.96 -12.70
N ASP A 23 -8.78 -1.67 -12.77
CA ASP A 23 -7.74 -2.19 -11.90
C ASP A 23 -7.28 -1.20 -10.83
N TYR A 24 -6.32 -1.62 -10.01
CA TYR A 24 -5.72 -0.79 -8.97
C TYR A 24 -4.36 -0.27 -9.42
N GLY A 25 -3.95 0.87 -8.87
CA GLY A 25 -2.70 1.52 -9.23
C GLY A 25 -1.52 1.05 -8.39
N THR A 26 -0.35 0.95 -9.01
CA THR A 26 0.94 0.94 -8.30
C THR A 26 1.23 2.29 -7.66
N LEU A 27 2.18 2.35 -6.72
CA LEU A 27 2.56 3.60 -6.05
C LEU A 27 2.95 4.70 -7.06
N ASP A 28 3.70 4.35 -8.11
CA ASP A 28 4.10 5.30 -9.16
C ASP A 28 2.90 5.78 -9.99
N GLN A 29 1.97 4.89 -10.35
CA GLN A 29 0.75 5.29 -11.04
C GLN A 29 -0.09 6.25 -10.20
N LEU A 30 -0.30 5.95 -8.91
CA LEU A 30 -1.05 6.82 -8.01
C LEU A 30 -0.40 8.22 -7.92
N ARG A 31 0.94 8.29 -7.92
CA ARG A 31 1.70 9.55 -7.99
C ARG A 31 1.50 10.25 -9.33
N ARG A 32 1.71 9.54 -10.44
CA ARG A 32 1.63 10.07 -11.81
C ARG A 32 0.28 10.71 -12.12
N TYR A 33 -0.81 10.12 -11.61
CA TYR A 33 -2.17 10.67 -11.73
C TYR A 33 -2.55 11.65 -10.61
N LYS A 34 -1.58 12.08 -9.79
CA LYS A 34 -1.75 13.08 -8.72
C LYS A 34 -2.82 12.71 -7.70
N LEU A 35 -3.02 11.41 -7.47
CA LEU A 35 -3.98 10.91 -6.48
C LEU A 35 -3.38 10.94 -5.08
N ILE A 36 -2.07 10.68 -4.97
CA ILE A 36 -1.28 10.84 -3.75
C ILE A 36 -0.26 11.98 -3.89
N GLY A 37 0.41 12.33 -2.80
CA GLY A 37 1.47 13.34 -2.82
C GLY A 37 2.74 12.87 -3.48
N GLU A 38 3.50 13.83 -4.02
CA GLU A 38 4.84 13.57 -4.58
C GLU A 38 5.77 12.93 -3.54
N GLU A 39 5.71 13.39 -2.30
CA GLU A 39 6.54 12.87 -1.21
C GLU A 39 6.19 11.42 -0.88
N LEU A 40 4.90 11.11 -0.67
CA LEU A 40 4.45 9.73 -0.46
C LEU A 40 4.72 8.84 -1.68
N GLY A 41 4.50 9.36 -2.89
CA GLY A 41 4.73 8.68 -4.15
C GLY A 41 6.20 8.42 -4.45
N SER A 42 7.13 9.08 -3.76
CA SER A 42 8.56 8.80 -3.84
C SER A 42 8.94 7.44 -3.23
N GLY A 43 8.03 6.85 -2.44
CA GLY A 43 8.28 5.62 -1.69
C GLY A 43 8.91 5.84 -0.32
N VAL A 44 9.27 7.07 0.05
CA VAL A 44 9.76 7.40 1.40
C VAL A 44 9.10 8.68 1.91
N TYR A 45 8.47 8.61 3.08
CA TYR A 45 7.84 9.77 3.72
C TYR A 45 7.86 9.63 5.25
N GLU A 46 8.17 10.71 5.96
CA GLU A 46 8.16 10.75 7.45
C GLU A 46 8.95 9.62 8.13
N GLY A 47 10.08 9.20 7.54
CA GLY A 47 10.91 8.12 8.10
C GLY A 47 10.40 6.69 7.81
N TYR A 48 9.42 6.55 6.92
CA TYR A 48 8.86 5.28 6.48
C TYR A 48 9.08 5.02 4.99
N GLU A 49 9.36 3.78 4.64
CA GLU A 49 9.29 3.26 3.27
C GLU A 49 7.87 2.76 2.97
N PHE A 50 7.32 3.20 1.85
CA PHE A 50 6.00 2.83 1.39
C PHE A 50 6.10 1.93 0.15
N TYR A 51 5.35 0.84 0.19
CA TYR A 51 5.17 -0.07 -0.92
C TYR A 51 3.70 -0.24 -1.19
N VAL A 52 3.34 -0.28 -2.46
CA VAL A 52 1.99 -0.64 -2.91
C VAL A 52 2.15 -1.76 -3.90
N GLY A 53 1.48 -2.88 -3.64
CA GLY A 53 1.36 -3.97 -4.59
C GLY A 53 -0.07 -4.13 -5.04
N VAL A 54 -0.21 -4.54 -6.29
CA VAL A 54 -1.45 -5.01 -6.88
C VAL A 54 -1.26 -6.48 -7.18
N SER A 55 -2.30 -7.30 -7.04
CA SER A 55 -2.14 -8.74 -7.26
C SER A 55 -1.83 -9.04 -8.72
N ASP A 56 -1.00 -10.05 -8.97
CA ASP A 56 -0.66 -10.43 -10.34
C ASP A 56 -1.83 -11.12 -11.06
N GLY A 57 -1.88 -10.94 -12.40
CA GLY A 57 -2.82 -11.61 -13.29
C GLY A 57 -4.25 -11.02 -13.27
N PRO A 58 -5.28 -11.78 -13.69
CA PRO A 58 -6.67 -11.30 -13.70
C PRO A 58 -7.19 -10.88 -12.31
N LYS A 59 -6.46 -11.25 -11.24
CA LYS A 59 -6.75 -10.87 -9.85
C LYS A 59 -6.29 -9.46 -9.48
N GLY A 60 -5.40 -8.82 -10.25
CA GLY A 60 -4.99 -7.43 -10.03
C GLY A 60 -6.15 -6.43 -10.12
N GLN A 61 -7.23 -6.84 -10.78
CA GLN A 61 -8.50 -6.13 -10.81
C GLN A 61 -9.26 -6.17 -9.49
N PHE A 62 -8.85 -6.95 -8.49
CA PHE A 62 -9.67 -7.20 -7.28
C PHE A 62 -8.96 -6.94 -5.97
N SER A 63 -7.63 -6.93 -5.95
CA SER A 63 -6.87 -6.76 -4.71
C SER A 63 -5.65 -5.85 -4.88
N TRP A 64 -5.43 -5.06 -3.84
CA TRP A 64 -4.29 -4.20 -3.64
C TRP A 64 -3.86 -4.30 -2.18
N TRP A 65 -2.59 -4.02 -1.92
CA TRP A 65 -2.07 -3.89 -0.57
C TRP A 65 -1.11 -2.72 -0.49
N ALA A 66 -0.96 -2.17 0.72
CA ALA A 66 0.06 -1.19 1.03
C ALA A 66 0.80 -1.59 2.31
N LEU A 67 2.11 -1.43 2.27
CA LEU A 67 3.01 -1.62 3.39
C LEU A 67 3.70 -0.29 3.69
N ALA A 68 3.70 0.11 4.95
CA ALA A 68 4.60 1.12 5.47
C ALA A 68 5.54 0.46 6.48
N ARG A 69 6.85 0.62 6.33
CA ARG A 69 7.83 0.10 7.30
C ARG A 69 8.88 1.17 7.61
N PRO A 70 9.41 1.22 8.83
CA PRO A 70 10.47 2.16 9.17
C PRO A 70 11.65 2.14 8.21
N VAL A 71 12.31 3.26 7.94
CA VAL A 71 13.65 3.23 7.35
C VAL A 71 14.63 2.69 8.41
N PRO A 72 15.45 1.65 8.14
CA PRO A 72 16.32 1.00 9.13
C PRO A 72 17.26 1.94 9.91
N ASP A 73 17.72 3.03 9.28
CA ASP A 73 18.60 4.04 9.89
C ASP A 73 17.91 5.41 10.01
N GLY A 74 16.57 5.42 9.96
CA GLY A 74 15.76 6.63 10.00
C GLY A 74 15.29 7.02 11.41
N PRO A 75 14.66 8.20 11.57
CA PRO A 75 14.13 8.66 12.85
C PRO A 75 13.05 7.74 13.44
N CYS A 76 12.47 6.87 12.62
CA CYS A 76 11.44 5.92 13.02
C CYS A 76 11.94 4.47 13.04
N ALA A 77 13.25 4.19 13.03
CA ALA A 77 13.82 2.83 12.89
C ALA A 77 13.25 1.79 13.87
N GLU A 78 12.93 2.21 15.10
CA GLU A 78 12.31 1.37 16.15
C GLU A 78 10.77 1.34 16.08
N GLY A 79 10.20 1.96 15.05
CA GLY A 79 8.78 2.09 14.83
C GLY A 79 8.11 0.79 14.39
N ARG A 80 6.78 0.84 14.32
CA ARG A 80 5.96 -0.29 13.86
C ARG A 80 5.89 -0.33 12.35
N SER A 81 5.84 -1.51 11.77
CA SER A 81 5.39 -1.68 10.38
C SER A 81 3.87 -1.72 10.34
N PHE A 82 3.27 -1.20 9.27
CA PHE A 82 1.84 -1.16 9.04
C PHE A 82 1.49 -1.79 7.70
N PHE A 83 0.43 -2.59 7.68
CA PHE A 83 -0.08 -3.24 6.49
C PHE A 83 -1.57 -2.97 6.35
N THR A 84 -2.02 -2.74 5.12
CA THR A 84 -3.45 -2.72 4.79
C THR A 84 -3.66 -3.26 3.38
N ASN A 85 -4.89 -3.65 3.07
CA ASN A 85 -5.28 -4.14 1.75
C ASN A 85 -6.71 -3.68 1.43
N GLN A 86 -7.30 -4.24 0.38
CA GLN A 86 -8.66 -3.90 -0.06
C GLN A 86 -9.76 -4.09 1.00
N GLU A 87 -9.50 -4.84 2.08
CA GLU A 87 -10.44 -5.00 3.19
C GLU A 87 -10.51 -3.76 4.10
N GLY A 88 -9.56 -2.82 3.96
CA GLY A 88 -9.52 -1.56 4.71
C GLY A 88 -9.07 -1.68 6.16
N VAL A 89 -8.77 -2.89 6.65
CA VAL A 89 -8.22 -3.11 7.98
C VAL A 89 -6.74 -2.73 7.98
N ILE A 90 -6.35 -1.83 8.89
CA ILE A 90 -4.94 -1.52 9.13
C ILE A 90 -4.43 -2.46 10.21
N ARG A 91 -3.36 -3.19 9.92
CA ARG A 91 -2.66 -4.10 10.84
C ARG A 91 -1.26 -3.60 11.10
N TYR A 92 -0.66 -4.04 12.19
CA TYR A 92 0.71 -3.64 12.53
C TYR A 92 1.58 -4.81 13.03
N SER A 93 2.89 -4.60 12.97
CA SER A 93 3.90 -5.47 13.59
C SER A 93 4.97 -4.61 14.27
N MET A 94 5.45 -5.07 15.42
CA MET A 94 6.65 -4.47 16.05
C MET A 94 7.93 -4.85 15.31
N ALA A 95 7.88 -5.91 14.50
CA ALA A 95 8.98 -6.28 13.62
C ALA A 95 8.88 -5.51 12.29
N ARG A 96 10.02 -5.36 11.62
CA ARG A 96 10.07 -4.97 10.21
C ARG A 96 9.36 -6.03 9.37
N ILE A 97 8.39 -5.62 8.57
CA ILE A 97 7.76 -6.47 7.56
C ILE A 97 8.59 -6.38 6.27
N TYR A 98 9.00 -7.52 5.74
CA TYR A 98 9.64 -7.65 4.43
C TYR A 98 8.59 -7.94 3.35
N LEU A 99 8.90 -7.57 2.11
CA LEU A 99 8.02 -7.89 0.98
C LEU A 99 7.80 -9.39 0.81
N THR A 100 8.78 -10.20 1.22
CA THR A 100 8.70 -11.67 1.25
C THR A 100 7.71 -12.21 2.29
N ASP A 101 7.31 -11.39 3.26
CA ASP A 101 6.33 -11.77 4.29
C ASP A 101 4.88 -11.51 3.84
N ILE A 102 4.70 -10.82 2.70
CA ILE A 102 3.39 -10.52 2.14
C ILE A 102 2.97 -11.68 1.25
N ASP A 103 1.78 -12.20 1.47
CA ASP A 103 1.20 -13.24 0.64
C ASP A 103 1.09 -12.73 -0.83
N PRO A 104 1.40 -13.55 -1.85
CA PRO A 104 1.30 -13.14 -3.25
C PRO A 104 -0.10 -12.62 -3.67
N SER A 105 -1.15 -13.03 -2.96
CA SER A 105 -2.52 -12.55 -3.16
C SER A 105 -2.81 -11.20 -2.48
N GLY A 106 -1.89 -10.66 -1.69
CA GLY A 106 -2.11 -9.45 -0.88
C GLY A 106 -2.92 -9.71 0.40
N ALA A 107 -3.06 -10.97 0.80
CA ALA A 107 -3.68 -11.32 2.07
C ALA A 107 -2.81 -10.87 3.25
N ALA A 108 -3.45 -10.32 4.29
CA ALA A 108 -2.76 -9.97 5.51
C ALA A 108 -2.28 -11.23 6.25
N ASN A 109 -1.08 -11.17 6.83
CA ASN A 109 -0.63 -12.21 7.75
C ASN A 109 -1.53 -12.21 9.01
N SER A 110 -2.06 -13.37 9.37
CA SER A 110 -2.96 -13.53 10.53
C SER A 110 -2.28 -13.23 11.87
N ALA A 111 -0.94 -13.25 11.91
CA ALA A 111 -0.17 -12.86 13.09
C ALA A 111 -0.11 -11.35 13.31
N TRP A 112 -0.49 -10.52 12.33
CA TRP A 112 -0.49 -9.06 12.48
C TRP A 112 -1.83 -8.59 13.07
N PRO A 113 -1.85 -8.11 14.33
CA PRO A 113 -3.08 -7.60 14.93
C PRO A 113 -3.58 -6.33 14.22
N PRO A 114 -4.90 -6.11 14.18
CA PRO A 114 -5.46 -4.85 13.71
C PRO A 114 -5.10 -3.70 14.67
N VAL A 115 -4.94 -2.50 14.12
CA VAL A 115 -4.78 -1.27 14.90
C VAL A 115 -6.13 -0.88 15.49
N GLY A 116 -6.16 -0.53 16.78
CA GLY A 116 -7.34 0.02 17.46
C GLY A 116 -8.30 -1.03 18.05
N GLN A 117 -7.86 -2.28 18.19
CA GLN A 117 -8.51 -3.29 19.04
C GLN A 117 -7.89 -3.34 20.44
#